data_AF-A0A2I1IG41-F1
#
_entry.id   AF-A0A2I1IG41-F1
#
_cell.length_a   1.000
_cell.length_b   1.000
_cell.length_c   1.000
_cell.angle_alpha   90.00
_cell.angle_beta   90.00
_cell.angle_gamma   90.00
#
_symmetry.space_group_name_H-M   'P 1'
#
loop_
_entity.id
_entity.type
_entity.pdbx_description
1 polymer ?
#
loop_
_entity_poly.entity_id
_entity_poly.type
_entity_poly.pdbx_seq_one_letter_code
_entity_poly.pdbx_strand_id
1 'polypeptide(L)' 'MYEFIWRLLPGNWFVKTIISALLIAVIVFVLMQYVFPVIAPYMPFNDATIEGRAAHATAHAAADTIIPGADL' A
#
# COMPACT_ATOMS: atom_id res chain seq x y z
N MET A 1 9.53 -44.29 -14.49
CA MET A 1 10.45 -43.64 -13.54
C MET A 1 10.06 -42.18 -13.29
N TYR A 2 8.83 -41.95 -12.80
CA TYR A 2 8.25 -40.69 -12.28
C TYR A 2 7.01 -41.03 -11.40
N GLU A 3 6.43 -42.20 -11.64
CA GLU A 3 5.43 -42.92 -10.82
C GLU A 3 5.66 -42.90 -9.29
N PHE A 4 6.91 -42.93 -8.81
CA PHE A 4 7.18 -43.01 -7.36
C PHE A 4 7.07 -41.64 -6.66
N ILE A 5 7.31 -40.54 -7.37
CA ILE A 5 7.18 -39.18 -6.81
C ILE A 5 5.73 -38.69 -6.81
N TRP A 6 4.88 -39.27 -7.65
CA TRP A 6 3.44 -38.97 -7.75
C TRP A 6 2.57 -39.77 -6.77
N ARG A 7 3.12 -40.81 -6.13
CA ARG A 7 2.42 -41.68 -5.17
C ARG A 7 2.69 -41.35 -3.70
N LEU A 8 3.62 -40.44 -3.41
CA LEU A 8 4.00 -40.09 -2.03
C LEU A 8 3.26 -38.86 -1.47
N LEU A 9 2.45 -38.17 -2.28
CA LEU A 9 1.62 -37.06 -1.78
C LEU A 9 0.17 -37.51 -1.60
N PRO A 10 -0.34 -37.61 -0.36
CA PRO A 10 -1.75 -37.84 -0.11
C PRO A 10 -2.51 -36.55 -0.46
N GLY A 11 -3.10 -36.49 -1.65
CA GLY A 11 -4.00 -35.39 -2.03
C GLY A 11 -3.92 -35.03 -3.51
N ASN A 12 -5.10 -35.06 -4.13
CA ASN A 12 -5.40 -34.68 -5.52
C ASN A 12 -4.65 -33.41 -5.96
N TRP A 13 -4.33 -33.25 -7.25
CA TRP A 13 -3.61 -32.07 -7.80
C TRP A 13 -4.19 -30.72 -7.31
N PHE A 14 -5.49 -30.69 -7.05
CA PHE A 14 -6.24 -29.61 -6.38
C PHE A 14 -5.71 -29.18 -5.00
N VAL A 15 -5.25 -30.10 -4.15
CA VAL A 15 -4.73 -29.77 -2.81
C VAL A 15 -3.40 -29.04 -2.91
N LYS A 16 -2.55 -29.43 -3.87
CA LYS A 16 -1.25 -28.75 -4.12
C LYS A 16 -1.46 -27.35 -4.70
N THR A 17 -2.43 -27.18 -5.61
CA THR A 17 -2.77 -25.86 -6.13
C THR A 17 -3.41 -24.97 -5.06
N ILE A 18 -4.27 -25.51 -4.20
CA ILE A 18 -4.84 -24.76 -3.07
C ILE A 18 -3.76 -24.35 -2.07
N ILE A 19 -2.84 -25.24 -1.69
CA ILE A 19 -1.73 -24.90 -0.78
C ILE A 19 -0.83 -23.82 -1.37
N SER A 20 -0.49 -23.90 -2.67
CA SER A 20 0.33 -22.89 -3.34
C SER A 20 -0.40 -21.53 -3.40
N ALA A 21 -1.69 -21.54 -3.78
CA ALA A 21 -2.52 -20.33 -3.80
C ALA A 21 -2.66 -19.71 -2.40
N LEU A 22 -2.81 -20.55 -1.36
CA LEU A 22 -2.89 -20.10 0.03
C LEU A 22 -1.56 -19.53 0.50
N LEU A 23 -0.42 -20.11 0.11
CA LEU A 23 0.90 -19.56 0.43
C LEU A 23 1.09 -18.17 -0.17
N ILE A 24 0.66 -17.98 -1.43
CA ILE A 24 0.69 -16.67 -2.09
C ILE A 24 -0.23 -15.69 -1.37
N ALA A 25 -1.46 -16.10 -1.03
CA ALA A 25 -2.41 -15.26 -0.31
C ALA A 25 -1.87 -14.82 1.05
N VAL A 26 -1.23 -15.72 1.80
CA VAL A 26 -0.57 -15.43 3.08
C VAL A 26 0.55 -14.40 2.87
N ILE A 27 1.39 -14.56 1.85
CA ILE A 27 2.46 -13.61 1.54
C ILE A 27 1.87 -12.22 1.24
N VAL A 28 0.85 -12.13 0.37
CA VAL A 28 0.19 -10.85 0.05
C VAL A 28 -0.41 -10.21 1.30
N PHE A 29 -1.06 -10.99 2.17
CA PHE A 29 -1.62 -10.51 3.42
C PHE A 29 -0.55 -9.96 4.36
N VAL A 30 0.57 -10.67 4.52
CA VAL A 30 1.71 -10.22 5.34
C VAL A 30 2.33 -8.95 4.75
N LEU A 31 2.47 -8.88 3.43
CA LEU A 31 2.97 -7.66 2.77
C LEU A 31 2.06 -6.48 3.06
N MET A 32 0.75 -6.62 2.89
CA MET A 32 -0.23 -5.56 3.17
C MET A 32 -0.28 -5.18 4.66
N GLN A 33 -0.26 -6.15 5.57
CA GLN A 33 -0.46 -5.89 7.00
C GLN A 33 0.81 -5.50 7.75
N TYR A 34 2.00 -5.86 7.23
CA TYR A 34 3.28 -5.66 7.91
C TYR A 34 4.27 -4.86 7.08
N VAL A 35 4.44 -5.19 5.79
CA VAL A 35 5.43 -4.51 4.94
C VAL A 35 4.98 -3.09 4.59
N PHE A 36 3.72 -2.89 4.22
CA PHE A 36 3.18 -1.56 3.95
C PHE A 36 3.28 -0.60 5.15
N PRO A 37 2.86 -0.95 6.38
CA PRO A 37 3.01 -0.04 7.52
C PRO A 37 4.48 0.24 7.89
N VAL A 38 5.39 -0.70 7.64
CA VAL A 38 6.84 -0.47 7.82
C VAL A 38 7.41 0.41 6.72
N ILE A 39 6.95 0.30 5.46
CA ILE A 39 7.44 1.09 4.31
C ILE A 39 6.77 2.47 4.22
N ALA A 40 5.55 2.63 4.72
CA ALA A 40 4.82 3.91 4.78
C ALA A 40 5.67 5.10 5.28
N PRO A 41 6.46 5.00 6.36
CA PRO A 41 7.34 6.08 6.80
C PRO A 41 8.55 6.36 5.89
N TYR A 42 8.88 5.46 4.96
CA TYR A 42 9.99 5.62 4.02
C TYR A 42 9.55 6.10 2.64
N MET A 43 8.24 6.25 2.40
CA MET A 43 7.73 6.78 1.14
C MET A 43 7.68 8.32 1.21
N PRO A 44 8.51 9.03 0.42
CA PRO A 44 8.58 10.50 0.42
C PRO A 44 7.32 11.20 -0.13
N PHE A 45 6.24 10.44 -0.38
CA PHE A 45 4.95 10.96 -0.84
C PHE A 45 4.06 11.48 0.29
N ASN A 46 4.31 11.08 1.55
CA ASN A 46 3.47 11.48 2.68
C ASN A 46 3.78 12.89 3.22
N ASP A 47 5.02 13.36 3.09
CA ASP A 47 5.42 14.69 3.59
C ASP A 47 5.18 15.80 2.56
N ALA A 48 5.29 15.50 1.25
CA ALA A 48 5.29 16.53 0.21
C ALA A 48 3.92 17.17 -0.11
N THR A 49 2.80 16.53 0.27
CA THR A 49 1.45 17.02 -0.14
C THR A 49 0.71 17.78 0.98
N ILE A 50 1.04 17.54 2.25
CA ILE A 50 0.30 18.15 3.37
C ILE A 50 0.86 19.55 3.71
N GLU A 51 2.18 19.74 3.69
CA GLU A 51 2.79 21.02 4.09
C GLU A 51 2.60 22.12 3.02
N GLY A 52 2.74 21.78 1.74
CA GLY A 52 2.59 22.74 0.63
C GLY A 52 1.17 23.30 0.49
N ARG A 53 0.15 22.48 0.73
CA ARG A 53 -1.28 22.88 0.72
C ARG A 53 -1.61 23.82 1.88
N ALA A 54 -1.16 23.48 3.09
CA ALA A 54 -1.44 24.27 4.29
C ALA A 54 -0.78 25.66 4.20
N ALA A 55 0.49 25.70 3.78
CA ALA A 55 1.22 26.95 3.60
C ALA A 55 0.59 27.86 2.53
N HIS A 56 0.18 27.30 1.38
CA HIS A 56 -0.50 28.07 0.31
C HIS A 56 -1.88 28.58 0.75
N ALA A 57 -2.64 27.79 1.52
CA ALA A 57 -3.94 28.20 2.06
C ALA A 57 -3.79 29.33 3.09
N THR A 58 -2.80 29.25 3.99
CA THR A 58 -2.50 30.33 4.94
C THR A 58 -2.00 31.59 4.25
N ALA A 59 -1.21 31.46 3.18
CA ALA A 59 -0.74 32.59 2.39
C ALA A 59 -1.89 33.30 1.64
N HIS A 60 -2.82 32.54 1.05
CA HIS A 60 -3.99 33.11 0.39
C HIS A 60 -4.92 33.81 1.38
N ALA A 61 -5.20 33.20 2.55
CA ALA A 61 -6.02 33.80 3.60
C ALA A 61 -5.36 35.06 4.20
N ALA A 62 -4.04 35.08 4.33
CA ALA A 62 -3.30 36.28 4.75
C ALA A 62 -3.38 37.39 3.70
N ALA A 63 -3.27 37.05 2.41
CA ALA A 63 -3.44 38.02 1.33
C ALA A 63 -4.85 38.63 1.31
N ASP A 64 -5.88 37.81 1.55
CA ASP A 64 -7.29 38.23 1.62
C ASP A 64 -7.56 39.17 2.82
N THR A 65 -6.84 38.95 3.93
CA THR A 65 -6.96 39.80 5.12
C THR A 65 -6.17 41.11 4.97
N ILE A 66 -5.07 41.10 4.23
CA ILE A 66 -4.16 42.25 4.05
C ILE A 66 -4.69 43.22 2.99
N ILE A 67 -5.44 42.74 1.98
CA ILE A 67 -6.04 43.59 0.94
C ILE A 67 -7.56 43.39 0.96
N PRO A 68 -8.31 44.20 1.72
CA PRO A 68 -9.77 44.10 1.73
C PRO A 68 -10.31 44.50 0.33
N GLY A 69 -10.82 43.53 -0.43
CA GLY A 69 -11.55 43.76 -1.69
C GLY A 69 -10.78 43.58 -3.01
N ALA A 70 -9.80 42.67 -3.08
CA ALA A 70 -9.10 42.34 -4.34
C ALA A 70 -9.86 41.37 -5.27
N ASP A 71 -11.11 41.04 -4.94
CA ASP A 71 -11.97 40.06 -5.62
C ASP A 71 -12.96 40.67 -6.64
N LEU A 72 -12.62 41.83 -7.24
CA LEU A 72 -13.35 42.45 -8.37
C LEU A 72 -12.60 42.29 -9.69
#